data_AF-A0AAQ3XF61-F1
#
_entry.id   AF-A0AAQ3XF61-F1
#
_cell.length_a   1.000
_cell.length_b   1.000
_cell.length_c   1.000
_cell.angle_alpha   90.00
_cell.angle_beta   90.00
_cell.angle_gamma   90.00
#
_symmetry.space_group_name_H-M   'P 1'
#
loop_
_entity.id
_entity.type
_entity.pdbx_description
1 polymer ?
#
loop_
_entity_poly.entity_id
_entity_poly.type
_entity_poly.pdbx_seq_one_letter_code
_entity_poly.pdbx_strand_id
1 'polypeptide(L)'
;MQPAAAMNSGSGGADSRVETISRLAQWRIDTFGPGSYRRSDPFKLGIWNWLVSSCLVSIPQIPNPSIDEERKIHRQTSRYLSVEKNRCILVRLFPEPGRVAKEQPPFARFLLRLSWPGPPRRSCVSPVLEHLLRTSDDFVWQVDGMHHGRFTVDVEFLDLRVATNNASTWPCVFVYHS
;
A
#
# COMPACT_ATOMS: atom_id res chain seq x y z
N MET A 1 40.08 6.90 -3.03
CA MET A 1 38.90 7.63 -3.53
C MET A 1 38.18 6.74 -4.53
N GLN A 2 37.08 6.11 -4.14
CA GLN A 2 36.19 5.36 -5.04
C GLN A 2 34.89 6.17 -5.18
N PRO A 3 34.34 6.34 -6.40
CA PRO A 3 33.06 7.01 -6.56
C PRO A 3 31.92 6.09 -6.11
N ALA A 4 31.07 6.61 -5.24
CA ALA A 4 29.82 5.99 -4.83
C ALA A 4 28.93 5.78 -6.06
N ALA A 5 28.54 4.53 -6.30
CA ALA A 5 27.49 4.20 -7.26
C ALA A 5 26.21 4.91 -6.82
N ALA A 6 25.81 5.92 -7.59
CA ALA A 6 24.51 6.56 -7.46
C ALA A 6 23.44 5.48 -7.62
N MET A 7 22.68 5.24 -6.56
CA MET A 7 21.42 4.51 -6.58
C MET A 7 20.43 5.33 -7.41
N ASN A 8 20.51 5.21 -8.73
CA ASN A 8 19.52 5.76 -9.63
C ASN A 8 18.32 4.80 -9.64
N SER A 9 17.44 4.91 -8.65
CA SER A 9 16.09 4.33 -8.70
C SER A 9 15.18 5.19 -9.59
N GLY A 10 15.68 5.56 -10.78
CA GLY A 10 14.94 6.21 -11.85
C GLY A 10 14.26 5.15 -12.70
N SER A 11 13.25 4.46 -12.15
CA SER A 11 12.28 3.73 -12.96
C SER A 11 10.90 4.33 -12.74
N GLY A 12 10.71 5.60 -13.11
CA GLY A 12 9.39 6.14 -13.42
C GLY A 12 8.92 5.55 -14.76
N GLY A 13 8.74 4.23 -14.78
CA GLY A 13 8.10 3.53 -15.90
C GLY A 13 6.60 3.78 -15.85
N ALA A 14 5.87 3.44 -16.92
CA ALA A 14 4.40 3.56 -16.96
C ALA A 14 3.68 2.96 -15.71
N ASP A 15 4.33 2.01 -15.05
CA ASP A 15 3.92 1.37 -13.79
C ASP A 15 3.87 2.28 -12.55
N SER A 16 4.45 3.49 -12.56
CA SER A 16 4.33 4.44 -11.43
C SER A 16 3.09 5.34 -11.55
N ARG A 17 2.57 5.53 -12.76
CA ARG A 17 1.52 6.52 -13.01
C ARG A 17 0.19 6.12 -12.35
N VAL A 18 -0.41 7.07 -11.63
CA VAL A 18 -1.79 6.94 -11.12
C VAL A 18 -2.73 7.71 -12.04
N GLU A 19 -3.79 7.05 -12.47
CA GLU A 19 -4.90 7.68 -13.17
C GLU A 19 -5.94 8.12 -12.13
N THR A 20 -6.27 9.41 -12.10
CA THR A 20 -7.31 9.95 -11.21
C THR A 20 -8.53 10.37 -12.01
N ILE A 21 -9.70 9.88 -11.60
CA ILE A 21 -11.00 10.25 -12.17
C ILE A 21 -11.91 10.66 -11.01
N SER A 22 -12.08 11.97 -10.83
CA SER A 22 -12.81 12.56 -9.71
C SER A 22 -12.29 12.04 -8.36
N ARG A 23 -12.94 11.04 -7.76
CA ARG A 23 -12.63 10.47 -6.45
C ARG A 23 -11.93 9.10 -6.48
N LEU A 24 -11.77 8.52 -7.67
CA LEU A 24 -11.12 7.23 -7.87
C LEU A 24 -9.67 7.47 -8.33
N ALA A 25 -8.72 6.95 -7.58
CA ALA A 25 -7.32 6.85 -7.97
C ALA A 25 -7.00 5.40 -8.33
N GLN A 26 -6.65 5.16 -9.59
CA GLN A 26 -6.32 3.85 -10.11
C GLN A 26 -4.83 3.77 -10.41
N TRP A 27 -4.16 2.81 -9.79
CA TRP A 27 -2.75 2.53 -10.00
C TRP A 27 -2.57 1.14 -10.59
N ARG A 28 -2.03 1.08 -11.81
CA ARG A 28 -1.78 -0.18 -12.53
C ARG A 28 -0.29 -0.51 -12.48
N ILE A 29 0.01 -1.75 -12.11
CA ILE A 29 1.38 -2.25 -12.03
C ILE A 29 1.46 -3.48 -12.92
N ASP A 30 2.27 -3.43 -13.98
CA ASP A 30 2.40 -4.53 -14.94
C ASP A 30 3.41 -5.58 -14.49
N THR A 31 4.48 -5.18 -13.82
CA THR A 31 5.58 -6.07 -13.43
C THR A 31 5.84 -6.03 -11.92
N PHE A 32 5.33 -7.02 -11.19
CA PHE A 32 5.55 -7.18 -9.74
C PHE A 32 6.27 -8.48 -9.39
N GLY A 33 7.54 -8.37 -8.97
CA GLY A 33 8.44 -9.47 -8.65
C GLY A 33 8.48 -9.84 -7.15
N PRO A 34 9.16 -10.93 -6.77
CA PRO A 34 9.38 -11.27 -5.36
C PRO A 34 10.20 -10.18 -4.66
N GLY A 35 9.81 -9.79 -3.45
CA GLY A 35 10.49 -8.74 -2.68
C GLY A 35 10.38 -7.34 -3.29
N SER A 36 9.47 -7.12 -4.25
CA SER A 36 9.30 -5.83 -4.89
C SER A 36 8.59 -4.83 -3.98
N TYR A 37 9.26 -3.72 -3.72
CA TYR A 37 8.63 -2.48 -3.26
C TYR A 37 8.36 -1.60 -4.47
N ARG A 38 7.13 -1.11 -4.62
CA ARG A 38 6.77 -0.10 -5.62
C ARG A 38 6.05 1.04 -4.95
N ARG A 39 6.24 2.24 -5.48
CA ARG A 39 5.55 3.46 -5.08
C ARG A 39 5.01 4.11 -6.35
N SER A 40 3.80 4.64 -6.26
CA SER A 40 3.16 5.38 -7.33
C SER A 40 3.72 6.80 -7.42
N ASP A 41 3.48 7.46 -8.55
CA ASP A 41 3.63 8.89 -8.69
C ASP A 41 2.61 9.60 -7.79
N PRO A 42 2.97 10.77 -7.23
CA PRO A 42 2.05 11.55 -6.43
C PRO A 42 0.87 12.00 -7.29
N PHE A 43 -0.34 11.88 -6.75
CA PHE A 43 -1.55 12.38 -7.36
C PHE A 43 -2.25 13.36 -6.43
N LYS A 44 -2.84 14.41 -7.01
CA LYS A 44 -3.50 15.45 -6.23
C LYS A 44 -4.98 15.10 -6.04
N LEU A 45 -5.45 15.13 -4.79
CA LEU A 45 -6.87 15.03 -4.46
C LEU A 45 -7.19 15.92 -3.26
N GLY A 46 -8.16 16.82 -3.44
CA GLY A 46 -8.37 17.93 -2.52
C GLY A 46 -7.13 18.83 -2.46
N ILE A 47 -6.68 19.17 -1.26
CA ILE A 47 -5.48 19.99 -1.02
C ILE A 47 -4.21 19.16 -0.81
N TRP A 48 -4.32 17.84 -0.76
CA TRP A 48 -3.20 16.94 -0.46
C TRP A 48 -2.67 16.28 -1.74
N ASN A 49 -1.36 16.08 -1.76
CA ASN A 49 -0.73 15.14 -2.68
C ASN A 49 -0.75 13.78 -1.99
N TRP A 50 -1.23 12.76 -2.69
CA TRP A 50 -1.39 11.41 -2.19
C TRP A 50 -0.37 10.50 -2.86
N LEU A 51 0.13 9.55 -2.09
CA LEU A 51 1.03 8.50 -2.55
C LEU A 51 0.45 7.14 -2.15
N VAL A 52 0.56 6.19 -3.07
CA VAL A 52 0.25 4.79 -2.80
C VAL A 52 1.53 3.99 -2.95
N SER A 53 1.77 3.06 -2.03
CA SER A 53 2.87 2.11 -2.16
C SER A 53 2.38 0.69 -1.98
N SER A 54 2.96 -0.22 -2.75
CA SER A 54 2.71 -1.65 -2.68
C SER A 54 3.99 -2.41 -2.39
N CYS A 55 3.98 -3.31 -1.42
CA CYS A 55 5.10 -4.19 -1.11
C CYS A 55 4.65 -5.65 -1.23
N LEU A 56 5.39 -6.48 -1.97
CA LEU A 56 5.24 -7.93 -1.85
C LEU A 56 6.07 -8.43 -0.67
N VAL A 57 5.43 -8.99 0.35
CA VAL A 57 6.11 -9.58 1.50
C VAL A 57 5.93 -11.08 1.48
N SER A 58 7.06 -11.80 1.58
CA SER A 58 7.04 -13.24 1.85
C SER A 58 6.78 -13.41 3.34
N ILE A 59 5.63 -13.99 3.70
CA ILE A 59 5.35 -14.29 5.11
C ILE A 59 6.24 -15.48 5.51
N PRO A 60 7.17 -15.35 6.48
CA PRO A 60 7.70 -16.54 7.12
C PRO A 60 6.53 -17.15 7.91
N GLN A 61 5.97 -18.26 7.43
CA GLN A 61 5.11 -19.07 8.29
C GLN A 61 5.96 -19.47 9.49
N ILE A 62 5.68 -18.88 10.66
CA ILE A 62 6.14 -19.45 11.92
C ILE A 62 5.44 -20.81 11.99
N PRO A 63 6.15 -21.94 11.89
CA PRO A 63 5.50 -23.22 12.15
C PRO A 63 5.00 -23.13 13.58
N ASN A 64 3.72 -23.43 13.82
CA ASN A 64 3.20 -23.58 15.17
C ASN A 64 4.25 -24.41 15.96
N PRO A 65 4.86 -23.86 17.02
CA PRO A 65 5.85 -24.61 17.76
C PRO A 65 5.10 -25.70 18.54
N SER A 66 4.92 -26.86 17.93
CA SER A 66 4.77 -28.08 18.72
C SER A 66 6.07 -28.25 19.48
N ILE A 67 5.96 -28.34 20.80
CA ILE A 67 7.00 -28.19 21.85
C ILE A 67 8.21 -29.15 21.71
N ASP A 68 8.36 -29.93 20.64
CA ASP A 68 9.29 -31.08 20.61
C ASP A 68 10.23 -31.20 19.38
N GLU A 69 10.34 -30.21 18.46
CA GLU A 69 11.19 -30.32 17.24
C GLU A 69 12.25 -29.20 17.10
N GLU A 70 12.92 -28.83 18.20
CA GLU A 70 13.96 -27.78 18.19
C GLU A 70 15.33 -28.24 17.67
N ARG A 71 15.61 -29.55 17.59
CA ARG A 71 16.97 -30.06 17.28
C ARG A 71 17.22 -30.50 15.85
N LYS A 72 16.22 -30.42 14.97
CA LYS A 72 16.34 -30.79 13.54
C LYS A 72 16.49 -29.60 12.60
N ILE A 73 16.54 -28.39 13.17
CA ILE A 73 16.56 -27.11 12.46
C ILE A 73 17.91 -26.84 11.76
N HIS A 74 19.01 -27.51 12.13
CA HIS A 74 20.34 -27.18 11.59
C HIS A 74 20.71 -27.87 10.26
N ARG A 75 19.98 -28.90 9.81
CA ARG A 75 20.33 -29.62 8.56
C ARG A 75 19.27 -29.54 7.45
N GLN A 76 18.07 -29.07 7.77
CA GLN A 76 16.91 -29.06 6.87
C GLN A 76 16.66 -27.69 6.22
N THR A 77 17.56 -26.72 6.38
CA THR A 77 17.54 -25.42 5.67
C THR A 77 17.92 -25.53 4.19
N SER A 78 18.05 -26.75 3.65
CA SER A 78 18.27 -27.04 2.22
C SER A 78 17.00 -27.51 1.49
N ARG A 79 15.83 -27.55 2.15
CA ARG A 79 14.51 -27.72 1.51
C ARG A 79 13.65 -26.45 1.54
N TYR A 80 14.28 -25.28 1.57
CA TYR A 80 13.63 -23.96 1.48
C TYR A 80 13.08 -23.62 0.07
N LEU A 81 12.96 -24.64 -0.81
CA LEU A 81 12.45 -24.56 -2.17
C LEU A 81 10.93 -24.83 -2.27
N SER A 82 10.20 -24.81 -1.15
CA SER A 82 8.72 -24.93 -1.14
C SER A 82 8.03 -23.93 -0.22
N VAL A 83 8.70 -22.83 0.14
CA VAL A 83 8.12 -21.63 0.81
C VAL A 83 7.46 -20.68 -0.20
N GLU A 84 7.06 -21.18 -1.36
CA GLU A 84 6.60 -20.32 -2.47
C GLU A 84 5.14 -19.87 -2.36
N LYS A 85 4.42 -20.34 -1.33
CA LYS A 85 2.96 -20.31 -1.30
C LYS A 85 2.31 -19.19 -0.48
N ASN A 86 3.00 -18.54 0.46
CA ASN A 86 2.40 -17.52 1.33
C ASN A 86 3.05 -16.16 1.12
N ARG A 87 2.58 -15.44 0.10
CA ARG A 87 2.94 -14.05 -0.20
C ARG A 87 1.73 -13.17 0.06
N CYS A 88 1.95 -12.03 0.71
CA CYS A 88 0.94 -11.01 0.89
C CYS A 88 1.38 -9.70 0.22
N ILE A 89 0.39 -8.92 -0.18
CA ILE A 89 0.59 -7.56 -0.68
C ILE A 89 0.20 -6.60 0.41
N LEU A 90 1.13 -5.71 0.75
CA LEU A 90 0.90 -4.57 1.61
C LEU A 90 0.62 -3.36 0.74
N VAL A 91 -0.60 -2.82 0.81
CA VAL A 91 -0.94 -1.53 0.22
C VAL A 91 -0.95 -0.47 1.32
N ARG A 92 -0.23 0.61 1.10
CA ARG A 92 -0.21 1.78 1.99
C ARG A 92 -0.68 3.00 1.23
N LEU A 93 -1.55 3.78 1.85
CA LEU A 93 -2.04 5.06 1.33
C LEU A 93 -1.67 6.13 2.35
N PHE A 94 -0.97 7.17 1.90
CA PHE A 94 -0.55 8.26 2.77
C PHE A 94 -0.40 9.57 1.98
N PRO A 95 -0.62 10.73 2.61
CA PRO A 95 -0.29 12.00 1.99
C PRO A 95 1.22 12.16 1.87
N GLU A 96 1.66 12.85 0.83
CA GLU A 96 3.04 13.29 0.69
C GLU A 96 3.44 14.14 1.92
N PRO A 97 4.56 13.80 2.59
CA PRO A 97 4.98 14.54 3.76
C PRO A 97 5.34 15.98 3.37
N GLY A 98 4.48 16.93 3.74
CA GLY A 98 4.65 18.35 3.45
C GLY A 98 4.05 19.22 4.54
N ARG A 99 4.23 20.55 4.43
CA ARG A 99 3.66 21.51 5.40
C ARG A 99 2.14 21.34 5.54
N VAL A 100 1.43 21.20 4.42
CA VAL A 100 -0.02 21.03 4.39
C VAL A 100 -0.46 19.77 5.15
N ALA A 101 0.16 18.61 4.89
CA ALA A 101 -0.19 17.37 5.59
C ALA A 101 0.12 17.39 7.09
N LYS A 102 1.11 18.19 7.52
CA LYS A 102 1.46 18.37 8.94
C LYS A 102 0.50 19.30 9.67
N GLU A 103 0.17 20.43 9.06
CA GLU A 103 -0.72 21.44 9.67
C GLU A 103 -2.19 21.04 9.58
N GLN A 104 -2.56 20.42 8.47
CA GLN A 104 -3.93 20.04 8.12
C GLN A 104 -3.94 18.55 7.72
N PRO A 105 -3.82 17.62 8.68
CA PRO A 105 -3.77 16.20 8.35
C PRO A 105 -5.11 15.72 7.76
N PRO A 106 -5.09 14.94 6.67
CA PRO A 106 -6.31 14.45 6.05
C PRO A 106 -6.97 13.36 6.89
N PHE A 107 -8.23 13.57 7.23
CA PHE A 107 -9.16 12.53 7.66
C PHE A 107 -9.92 12.06 6.42
N ALA A 108 -9.65 10.83 5.98
CA ALA A 108 -10.19 10.29 4.74
C ALA A 108 -11.09 9.09 5.03
N ARG A 109 -12.27 9.08 4.40
CA ARG A 109 -13.12 7.90 4.26
C ARG A 109 -12.93 7.34 2.87
N PHE A 110 -12.47 6.10 2.75
CA PHE A 110 -12.13 5.52 1.46
C PHE A 110 -12.35 4.00 1.43
N LEU A 111 -12.36 3.43 0.25
CA LEU A 111 -12.33 2.00 0.01
C LEU A 111 -11.17 1.67 -0.91
N LEU A 112 -10.51 0.53 -0.67
CA LEU A 112 -9.50 -0.01 -1.56
C LEU A 112 -10.04 -1.25 -2.27
N ARG A 113 -9.69 -1.39 -3.54
CA ARG A 113 -9.93 -2.60 -4.31
C ARG A 113 -8.64 -3.01 -4.99
N LEU A 114 -8.24 -4.25 -4.77
CA LEU A 114 -7.16 -4.90 -5.52
C LEU A 114 -7.80 -5.84 -6.53
N SER A 115 -7.37 -5.77 -7.78
CA SER A 115 -7.79 -6.68 -8.84
C SER A 115 -6.59 -7.19 -9.61
N TRP A 116 -6.61 -8.47 -9.99
CA TRP A 116 -5.53 -9.08 -10.77
C TRP A 116 -6.07 -9.95 -11.91
N PRO A 117 -5.35 -10.01 -13.05
CA PRO A 117 -5.73 -10.84 -14.17
C PRO A 117 -5.38 -12.30 -13.90
N GLY A 118 -6.30 -13.19 -14.25
CA GLY A 118 -6.14 -14.65 -14.10
C GLY A 118 -7.49 -15.30 -13.82
N PRO A 119 -7.74 -16.55 -14.27
CA PRO A 119 -8.91 -17.32 -13.85
C PRO A 119 -8.69 -17.99 -12.47
N PRO A 120 -9.68 -17.96 -11.56
CA PRO A 120 -10.84 -17.08 -11.58
C PRO A 120 -10.40 -15.62 -11.41
N ARG A 121 -11.08 -14.66 -12.08
CA ARG A 121 -10.82 -13.23 -11.86
C ARG A 121 -11.09 -12.95 -10.39
N ARG A 122 -10.04 -12.64 -9.65
CA ARG A 122 -10.12 -12.35 -8.23
C ARG A 122 -9.93 -10.85 -8.05
N SER A 123 -10.87 -10.28 -7.32
CA SER A 123 -10.75 -8.95 -6.74
C SER A 123 -11.07 -9.05 -5.28
N CYS A 124 -10.30 -8.37 -4.45
CA CYS A 124 -10.67 -8.13 -3.06
C CYS A 124 -10.95 -6.65 -2.88
N VAL A 125 -11.91 -6.35 -2.01
CA VAL A 125 -12.31 -4.99 -1.67
C VAL A 125 -12.21 -4.89 -0.15
N SER A 126 -11.55 -3.85 0.34
CA SER A 126 -11.55 -3.54 1.76
C SER A 126 -12.95 -3.10 2.20
N PRO A 127 -13.31 -3.22 3.48
CA PRO A 127 -14.43 -2.44 4.01
C PRO A 127 -14.18 -0.94 3.79
N VAL A 128 -15.22 -0.13 3.99
CA VAL A 128 -15.06 1.33 4.06
C VAL A 128 -14.20 1.65 5.28
N LEU A 129 -13.11 2.38 5.04
CA LEU A 129 -12.11 2.71 6.03
C LEU A 129 -12.13 4.21 6.29
N GLU A 130 -12.05 4.58 7.57
CA GLU A 130 -12.02 5.96 8.02
C GLU A 130 -10.76 6.17 8.86
N HIS A 131 -9.77 6.86 8.29
CA HIS A 131 -8.48 7.03 8.94
C HIS A 131 -7.96 8.47 8.83
N LEU A 132 -7.30 8.90 9.90
CA LEU A 132 -6.43 10.06 9.91
C LEU A 132 -5.07 9.64 9.36
N LEU A 133 -4.71 10.13 8.18
CA LEU A 133 -3.50 9.71 7.46
C LEU A 133 -2.45 10.82 7.58
N ARG A 134 -1.42 10.64 8.41
CA ARG A 134 -0.32 11.61 8.59
C ARG A 134 0.98 11.11 7.96
N THR A 135 1.17 9.81 7.97
CA THR A 135 2.41 9.10 7.66
C THR A 135 2.10 7.77 6.97
N SER A 136 3.13 7.14 6.40
CA SER A 136 3.02 5.87 5.69
C SER A 136 2.67 4.67 6.57
N ASP A 137 2.71 4.81 7.90
CA ASP A 137 2.47 3.72 8.84
C ASP A 137 1.07 3.79 9.49
N ASP A 138 0.32 4.88 9.26
CA ASP A 138 -1.03 5.05 9.80
C ASP A 138 -2.05 4.10 9.15
N PHE A 139 -1.77 3.64 7.94
CA PHE A 139 -2.64 2.72 7.21
C PHE A 139 -1.85 1.70 6.39
N VAL A 140 -2.13 0.42 6.64
CA VAL A 140 -1.62 -0.71 5.89
C VAL A 140 -2.75 -1.69 5.64
N TRP A 141 -3.05 -1.96 4.37
CA TRP A 141 -3.96 -3.02 3.96
C TRP A 141 -3.19 -4.25 3.50
N GLN A 142 -3.43 -5.37 4.15
CA GLN A 142 -2.83 -6.67 3.88
C GLN A 142 -3.79 -7.53 3.05
N VAL A 143 -3.32 -8.04 1.92
CA VAL A 143 -4.08 -8.96 1.08
C VAL A 143 -3.26 -10.20 0.79
N ASP A 144 -3.81 -11.34 1.18
CA ASP A 144 -3.23 -12.66 0.92
C ASP A 144 -3.64 -13.19 -0.45
N GLY A 145 -2.73 -13.95 -1.09
CA GLY A 145 -3.10 -14.80 -2.23
C GLY A 145 -2.72 -14.27 -3.61
N MET A 146 -1.76 -13.35 -3.70
CA MET A 146 -1.25 -12.92 -5.00
C MET A 146 0.14 -13.49 -5.31
N HIS A 147 0.22 -14.13 -6.48
CA HIS A 147 1.45 -14.56 -7.10
C HIS A 147 1.93 -13.47 -8.06
N HIS A 148 3.22 -13.49 -8.42
CA HIS A 148 3.85 -12.49 -9.31
C HIS A 148 2.99 -12.13 -10.51
N GLY A 149 3.00 -10.86 -10.90
CA GLY A 149 2.34 -10.42 -12.12
C GLY A 149 1.71 -9.05 -12.02
N ARG A 150 0.80 -8.80 -12.94
CA ARG A 150 0.08 -7.53 -13.08
C ARG A 150 -1.05 -7.42 -12.06
N PHE A 151 -1.29 -6.24 -11.54
CA PHE A 151 -2.48 -5.96 -10.74
C PHE A 151 -2.85 -4.48 -10.78
N THR A 152 -4.01 -4.16 -10.24
CA THR A 152 -4.53 -2.81 -10.16
C THR A 152 -4.99 -2.52 -8.74
N VAL A 153 -4.51 -1.41 -8.19
CA VAL A 153 -4.94 -0.83 -6.92
C VAL A 153 -5.88 0.31 -7.23
N ASP A 154 -7.14 0.15 -6.88
CA ASP A 154 -8.15 1.19 -6.94
C ASP A 154 -8.35 1.75 -5.52
N VAL A 155 -8.20 3.06 -5.37
CA VAL A 155 -8.50 3.79 -4.13
C VAL A 155 -9.64 4.77 -4.44
N GLU A 156 -10.82 4.52 -3.89
CA GLU A 156 -11.96 5.41 -4.03
C GLU A 156 -12.19 6.18 -2.73
N PHE A 157 -12.05 7.50 -2.81
CA PHE A 157 -12.26 8.40 -1.69
C PHE A 157 -13.74 8.78 -1.61
N LEU A 158 -14.40 8.41 -0.52
CA LEU A 158 -15.80 8.74 -0.28
C LEU A 158 -15.97 10.09 0.40
N ASP A 159 -15.05 10.44 1.29
CA ASP A 159 -15.04 11.74 1.99
C ASP A 159 -13.62 12.16 2.35
N LEU A 160 -13.35 13.46 2.35
CA LEU A 160 -12.03 14.04 2.62
C LEU A 160 -12.20 15.31 3.47
N ARG A 161 -11.70 15.28 4.71
CA ARG A 161 -11.83 16.37 5.68
C ARG A 161 -10.48 16.70 6.30
N VAL A 162 -10.30 17.95 6.71
CA VAL A 162 -9.14 18.34 7.53
C VAL A 162 -9.42 17.98 8.98
N ALA A 163 -8.55 17.19 9.62
CA ALA A 163 -8.61 17.02 11.06
C ALA A 163 -8.01 18.25 11.75
N THR A 164 -8.85 19.02 12.43
CA THR A 164 -8.40 20.14 13.24
C THR A 164 -8.00 19.64 14.63
N ASN A 165 -6.81 20.04 15.11
CA ASN A 165 -6.29 19.61 16.43
C ASN A 165 -7.02 20.24 17.62
N ASN A 166 -8.05 21.07 17.41
CA ASN A 166 -8.83 21.68 18.48
C ASN A 166 -10.01 20.78 18.86
N ALA A 167 -9.89 20.10 20.00
CA ALA A 167 -10.91 19.23 20.59
C ALA A 167 -12.18 19.95 21.10
N SER A 168 -12.54 21.10 20.54
CA SER A 168 -13.76 21.81 20.89
C SER A 168 -14.26 22.58 19.69
N THR A 169 -15.46 22.25 19.24
CA THR A 169 -16.22 22.88 18.14
C THR A 169 -15.87 22.33 16.77
N TRP A 170 -16.77 21.49 16.24
CA TRP A 170 -16.87 21.25 14.80
C TRP A 170 -17.02 22.60 14.09
N PRO A 171 -16.08 22.94 13.20
CA PRO A 171 -16.44 22.87 11.80
C PRO A 171 -15.32 22.13 11.06
N CYS A 172 -15.57 20.88 10.68
CA CYS A 172 -14.78 20.32 9.60
C CYS A 172 -15.08 21.16 8.36
N VAL A 173 -14.06 21.85 7.86
CA VAL A 173 -14.11 22.33 6.49
C VAL A 173 -14.18 21.08 5.62
N PHE A 174 -15.35 20.80 5.06
CA PHE A 174 -15.52 19.75 4.07
C PHE A 174 -14.73 20.21 2.84
N VAL A 175 -13.61 19.54 2.56
CA VAL A 175 -12.76 19.89 1.41
C VAL A 175 -13.33 19.27 0.12
N TYR A 176 -14.21 18.29 0.25
CA TYR A 176 -14.92 17.66 -0.86
C TYR A 176 -16.29 17.18 -0.37
N HIS A 177 -17.37 17.67 -0.98
CA HIS A 177 -18.71 17.12 -0.80
C HIS A 177 -19.31 16.93 -2.20
N SER A 178 -19.92 15.77 -2.42
CA SER A 178 -20.67 15.45 -3.65
C SER A 178 -22.02 16.16 -3.63
#